data_AF-A0A6N4V1D8-F1
#
_entry.id   AF-A0A6N4V1D8-F1
#
_cell.length_a   1.000
_cell.length_b   1.000
_cell.length_c   1.000
_cell.angle_alpha   90.00
_cell.angle_beta   90.00
_cell.angle_gamma   90.00
#
_symmetry.space_group_name_H-M   'P 1'
#
loop_
_entity.id
_entity.type
_entity.pdbx_description
1 polymer ?
#
loop_
_entity_poly.entity_id
_entity_poly.type
_entity_poly.pdbx_seq_one_letter_code
_entity_poly.pdbx_strand_id
1 'polypeptide(L)'
;MATGIDRLVSYLKSKQSSYPAPDALVAQRNSRLWTAHAQRLAGTERDHALSMAAQWTATFQMLMATAPGDRRVPLRRGDRDENRAEFIYYLVLGLALLALAIYIAYNALT
;
A
#
# COMPACT_ATOMS: atom_id res chain seq x y z
N MET A 1 -22.43 -20.04 -32.83
CA MET A 1 -22.96 -18.77 -32.30
C MET A 1 -23.04 -18.91 -30.79
N ALA A 2 -22.07 -18.34 -30.05
CA ALA A 2 -22.08 -18.38 -28.58
C ALA A 2 -23.17 -17.43 -28.07
N THR A 3 -24.02 -17.93 -27.17
CA THR A 3 -25.20 -17.19 -26.70
C THR A 3 -24.77 -16.05 -25.76
N GLY A 4 -25.56 -14.97 -25.68
CA GLY A 4 -25.22 -13.79 -24.86
C GLY A 4 -24.96 -14.10 -23.38
N ILE A 5 -25.46 -15.24 -22.90
CA ILE A 5 -25.23 -15.77 -21.55
C ILE A 5 -23.78 -16.23 -21.38
N ASP A 6 -23.17 -16.87 -22.38
CA ASP A 6 -21.77 -17.32 -22.34
C ASP A 6 -20.80 -16.13 -22.22
N ARG A 7 -21.11 -15.02 -22.90
CA ARG A 7 -20.36 -13.75 -22.76
C ARG A 7 -20.53 -13.13 -21.38
N LEU A 8 -21.74 -13.16 -20.82
CA LEU A 8 -22.03 -12.63 -19.48
C LEU A 8 -21.32 -13.44 -18.39
N VAL A 9 -21.30 -14.76 -18.50
CA VAL A 9 -20.55 -15.65 -17.60
C VAL A 9 -19.04 -15.40 -17.71
N SER A 10 -18.49 -15.19 -18.91
CA SER A 10 -17.06 -14.84 -19.08
C SER A 10 -16.72 -13.45 -18.48
N TYR A 11 -17.62 -12.48 -18.63
CA TYR A 11 -17.47 -11.14 -18.06
C TYR A 11 -17.61 -11.10 -16.53
N LEU A 12 -18.41 -12.01 -15.96
CA LEU A 12 -18.54 -12.17 -14.51
C LEU A 12 -17.36 -12.98 -13.94
N LYS A 13 -16.86 -13.97 -14.69
CA LYS A 13 -15.66 -14.75 -14.34
C LYS A 13 -14.39 -13.91 -14.38
N SER A 14 -14.29 -12.90 -15.25
CA SER A 14 -13.18 -11.94 -15.26
C SER A 14 -13.24 -10.91 -14.11
N LYS A 15 -14.39 -10.80 -13.43
CA LYS A 15 -14.56 -10.03 -12.18
C LYS A 15 -14.41 -10.88 -10.92
N GLN A 16 -14.07 -12.16 -11.04
CA GLN A 16 -13.89 -13.06 -9.91
C GLN A 16 -12.60 -12.70 -9.18
N SER A 17 -12.74 -11.85 -8.15
CA SER A 17 -11.79 -11.66 -7.05
C SER A 17 -10.31 -11.66 -7.45
N SER A 18 -9.86 -10.59 -8.11
CA SER A 18 -8.42 -10.35 -8.35
C SER A 18 -7.74 -9.81 -7.08
N TYR A 19 -8.01 -10.43 -5.93
CA TYR A 19 -7.33 -10.09 -4.69
C TYR A 19 -6.11 -10.99 -4.54
N PRO A 20 -4.92 -10.41 -4.26
CA PRO A 20 -3.73 -11.21 -4.01
C PRO A 20 -3.97 -12.09 -2.79
N ALA A 21 -3.70 -13.38 -2.93
CA ALA A 21 -3.69 -14.29 -1.80
C ALA A 21 -2.59 -13.87 -0.79
N PRO A 22 -2.72 -14.24 0.50
CA PRO A 22 -1.78 -13.81 1.54
C PRO A 22 -0.32 -14.17 1.25
N ASP A 23 -0.08 -15.32 0.63
CA ASP A 23 1.22 -15.78 0.14
C ASP A 23 1.78 -14.91 -0.99
N ALA A 24 0.92 -14.46 -1.91
CA ALA A 24 1.29 -13.49 -2.95
C ALA A 24 1.75 -12.16 -2.30
N LEU A 25 1.08 -11.71 -1.24
CA LEU A 25 1.50 -10.51 -0.51
C LEU A 25 2.86 -10.66 0.17
N VAL A 26 3.15 -11.83 0.74
CA VAL A 26 4.46 -12.14 1.31
C VAL A 26 5.54 -12.11 0.23
N ALA A 27 5.27 -12.74 -0.92
CA ALA A 27 6.19 -12.71 -2.06
C ALA A 27 6.45 -11.29 -2.56
N GLN A 28 5.41 -10.45 -2.67
CA GLN A 28 5.54 -9.05 -3.06
C GLN A 28 6.36 -8.24 -2.03
N ARG A 29 6.14 -8.46 -0.73
CA ARG A 29 6.90 -7.80 0.33
C ARG A 29 8.37 -8.16 0.28
N ASN A 30 8.69 -9.46 0.14
CA ASN A 30 10.06 -9.93 0.07
C ASN A 30 10.79 -9.38 -1.15
N SER A 31 10.14 -9.32 -2.31
CA SER A 31 10.67 -8.66 -3.51
C SER A 31 11.09 -7.22 -3.22
N ARG A 32 10.22 -6.43 -2.57
CA ARG A 32 10.54 -5.03 -2.22
C ARG A 32 11.69 -4.91 -1.22
N LEU A 33 11.76 -5.79 -0.22
CA LEU A 33 12.84 -5.80 0.76
C LEU A 33 14.19 -6.08 0.10
N TRP A 34 14.25 -7.06 -0.81
CA TRP A 34 15.45 -7.38 -1.57
C TRP A 34 15.86 -6.26 -2.52
N THR A 35 14.91 -5.60 -3.18
CA THR A 35 15.20 -4.41 -4.01
C THR A 35 15.74 -3.24 -3.18
N ALA A 36 15.15 -2.98 -2.01
CA ALA A 36 15.65 -1.95 -1.09
C ALA A 36 17.03 -2.31 -0.52
N HIS A 37 17.30 -3.59 -0.30
CA HIS A 37 18.61 -4.09 0.11
C HIS A 37 19.65 -3.89 -1.00
N ALA A 38 19.30 -4.22 -2.25
CA ALA A 38 20.16 -4.00 -3.42
C ALA A 38 20.52 -2.52 -3.63
N GLN A 39 19.64 -1.59 -3.25
CA GLN A 39 19.93 -0.15 -3.33
C GLN A 39 21.01 0.30 -2.34
N ARG A 40 21.23 -0.45 -1.26
CA ARG A 40 22.25 -0.16 -0.23
C ARG A 40 23.57 -0.90 -0.48
N LEU A 41 23.60 -1.81 -1.46
CA LEU A 41 24.75 -2.64 -1.79
C LEU A 41 25.36 -2.25 -3.15
N ALA A 42 26.61 -2.66 -3.37
CA ALA A 42 27.34 -2.46 -4.62
C ALA A 42 27.99 -3.77 -5.10
N GLY A 43 28.28 -3.85 -6.41
CA GLY A 43 28.95 -5.01 -7.01
C GLY A 43 28.14 -6.31 -6.92
N THR A 44 28.82 -7.43 -6.69
CA THR A 44 28.24 -8.77 -6.71
C THR A 44 27.14 -8.99 -5.66
N GLU A 45 27.22 -8.30 -4.52
CA GLU A 45 26.20 -8.35 -3.46
C GLU A 45 24.89 -7.68 -3.90
N ARG A 46 24.99 -6.61 -4.70
CA ARG A 46 23.83 -5.97 -5.32
C ARG A 46 23.19 -6.89 -6.35
N ASP A 47 23.98 -7.54 -7.20
CA ASP A 47 23.47 -8.46 -8.23
C ASP A 47 22.78 -9.68 -7.61
N HIS A 48 23.33 -10.19 -6.50
CA HIS A 48 22.70 -11.24 -5.70
C HIS A 48 21.38 -10.76 -5.07
N ALA A 49 21.35 -9.56 -4.49
CA ALA A 49 20.13 -9.00 -3.94
C ALA A 49 19.04 -8.76 -5.02
N LEU A 50 19.43 -8.36 -6.23
CA LEU A 50 18.52 -8.21 -7.37
C LEU A 50 18.00 -9.55 -7.89
N SER A 51 18.83 -10.60 -7.93
CA SER A 51 18.39 -11.93 -8.35
C SER A 51 17.36 -12.51 -7.37
N MET A 52 17.57 -12.30 -6.06
CA MET A 52 16.61 -12.66 -5.03
C MET A 52 15.31 -11.85 -5.18
N ALA A 53 15.38 -10.55 -5.46
CA ALA A 53 14.21 -9.73 -5.74
C ALA A 53 13.41 -10.23 -6.97
N ALA A 54 14.10 -10.64 -8.03
CA ALA A 54 13.50 -11.19 -9.23
C ALA A 54 12.79 -12.53 -8.95
N GLN A 55 13.41 -13.42 -8.16
CA GLN A 55 12.81 -14.69 -7.76
C GLN A 55 11.48 -14.49 -7.02
N TRP A 56 11.47 -13.60 -6.02
CA TRP A 56 10.24 -13.28 -5.27
C TRP A 56 9.17 -12.61 -6.14
N THR A 57 9.58 -11.84 -7.14
CA THR A 57 8.66 -11.22 -8.11
C THR A 57 8.02 -12.28 -9.02
N ALA A 58 8.78 -13.26 -9.48
CA ALA A 58 8.26 -14.39 -10.25
C ALA A 58 7.29 -15.24 -9.42
N THR A 59 7.61 -15.49 -8.15
CA THR A 59 6.70 -16.18 -7.21
C THR A 59 5.40 -15.41 -7.02
N PHE A 60 5.46 -14.08 -6.87
CA PHE A 60 4.25 -13.25 -6.79
C PHE A 60 3.36 -13.39 -8.03
N GLN A 61 3.95 -13.32 -9.23
CA GLN A 61 3.20 -13.47 -10.49
C GLN A 61 2.59 -14.87 -10.62
N MET A 62 3.33 -15.91 -10.22
CA MET A 62 2.83 -17.28 -10.21
C MET A 62 1.63 -17.42 -9.26
N LEU A 63 1.73 -16.92 -8.03
CA LEU A 63 0.65 -17.02 -7.03
C LEU A 63 -0.60 -16.22 -7.43
N MET A 64 -0.40 -15.07 -8.06
CA MET A 64 -1.50 -14.29 -8.67
C MET A 64 -2.22 -15.04 -9.79
N ALA A 65 -1.51 -15.93 -10.50
CA ALA A 65 -2.06 -16.71 -11.62
C ALA A 65 -2.69 -18.03 -11.17
N THR A 66 -2.18 -18.68 -10.12
CA THR A 66 -2.59 -20.02 -9.70
C THR A 66 -3.64 -20.04 -8.60
N ALA A 67 -3.68 -19.02 -7.73
CA ALA A 67 -4.61 -18.96 -6.60
C ALA A 67 -5.04 -17.51 -6.31
N PRO A 68 -5.91 -16.90 -7.14
CA PRO A 68 -6.51 -15.62 -6.80
C PRO A 68 -7.23 -15.75 -5.46
N GLY A 69 -6.82 -14.94 -4.48
CA GLY A 69 -7.31 -15.03 -3.12
C GLY A 69 -8.79 -14.66 -3.05
N ASP A 70 -9.57 -15.43 -2.29
CA ASP A 70 -11.01 -15.20 -2.09
C ASP A 70 -11.32 -14.04 -1.13
N ARG A 71 -10.30 -13.48 -0.49
CA ARG A 71 -10.44 -12.48 0.58
C ARG A 71 -9.73 -11.18 0.22
N ARG A 72 -10.44 -10.07 0.37
CA ARG A 72 -9.88 -8.72 0.45
C ARG A 72 -8.91 -8.66 1.61
N VAL A 73 -7.64 -8.99 1.39
CA VAL A 73 -6.59 -8.52 2.30
C VAL A 73 -6.36 -7.07 1.91
N PRO A 74 -6.70 -6.09 2.76
CA PRO A 74 -6.32 -4.72 2.50
C PRO A 74 -4.80 -4.70 2.38
N LEU A 75 -4.31 -4.55 1.16
CA LEU A 75 -2.95 -4.11 0.87
C LEU A 75 -2.79 -2.81 1.64
N ARG A 76 -2.26 -2.87 2.86
CA ARG A 76 -1.84 -1.71 3.62
C ARG A 76 -0.71 -1.11 2.79
N ARG A 77 -1.05 -0.25 1.82
CA ARG A 77 -0.13 0.79 1.37
C ARG A 77 0.37 1.39 2.67
N GLY A 78 1.67 1.32 2.90
CA GLY A 78 2.29 1.90 4.09
C GLY A 78 1.63 3.24 4.31
N ASP A 79 1.09 3.42 5.52
CA ASP A 79 0.46 4.67 5.94
C ASP A 79 1.37 5.77 5.43
N ARG A 80 0.87 6.54 4.46
CA ARG A 80 1.53 7.74 4.03
C ARG A 80 1.38 8.65 5.23
N ASP A 81 2.42 8.67 6.07
CA ASP A 81 2.54 9.54 7.25
C ASP A 81 2.39 11.04 6.90
N GLU A 82 2.28 11.37 5.60
CA GLU A 82 1.85 12.66 5.06
C GLU A 82 0.61 13.21 5.80
N ASN A 83 -0.40 12.39 6.11
CA ASN A 83 -1.63 12.89 6.74
C ASN A 83 -1.51 13.13 8.26
N ARG A 84 -0.53 12.48 8.92
CA ARG A 84 -0.33 12.60 10.37
C ARG A 84 0.38 13.91 10.72
N ALA A 85 1.36 14.30 9.91
CA ALA A 85 2.07 15.56 10.07
C ALA A 85 1.15 16.77 9.81
N GLU A 86 0.32 16.69 8.77
CA GLU A 86 -0.65 17.73 8.43
C GLU A 86 -1.75 17.86 9.50
N PHE A 87 -2.25 16.74 10.03
CA PHE A 87 -3.20 16.73 11.15
C PHE A 87 -2.61 17.37 12.42
N ILE A 88 -1.37 17.03 12.78
CA ILE A 88 -0.69 17.61 13.95
C ILE A 88 -0.48 19.12 13.74
N TYR A 89 -0.12 19.53 12.53
CA TYR A 89 0.04 20.95 12.19
C TYR A 89 -1.27 21.73 12.40
N TYR A 90 -2.39 21.24 11.85
CA TYR A 90 -3.69 21.89 12.04
C TYR A 90 -4.16 21.88 13.51
N LEU A 91 -3.87 20.82 14.26
CA LEU A 91 -4.18 20.74 15.68
C LEU A 91 -3.42 21.82 16.49
N VAL A 92 -2.10 21.93 16.28
CA VAL A 92 -1.27 22.92 16.97
C VAL A 92 -1.69 24.35 16.59
N LEU A 93 -1.94 24.59 15.31
CA LEU A 93 -2.39 25.90 14.82
C LEU A 93 -3.74 26.29 15.43
N GLY A 94 -4.68 25.34 15.50
CA GLY A 94 -5.99 25.55 16.12
C GLY A 94 -5.89 25.91 17.60
N LEU A 95 -5.05 25.20 18.35
CA LEU A 95 -4.82 25.48 19.78
C LEU A 95 -4.15 26.85 20.00
N ALA A 96 -3.20 27.23 19.15
CA ALA A 96 -2.53 28.54 19.25
C ALA A 96 -3.50 29.70 18.99
N LEU A 97 -4.36 29.57 17.96
CA LEU A 97 -5.37 30.58 17.65
C LEU A 97 -6.44 30.68 18.74
N LEU A 98 -6.86 29.55 19.32
CA LEU A 98 -7.79 29.53 20.45
C LEU A 98 -7.20 30.23 21.67
N ALA A 99 -5.94 29.93 22.02
CA ALA A 99 -5.26 30.57 23.14
C ALA A 99 -5.11 32.08 22.93
N LEU A 100 -4.79 32.52 21.70
CA LEU A 100 -4.72 33.93 21.34
C LEU A 100 -6.08 34.63 21.49
N ALA A 101 -7.16 33.99 21.01
CA ALA A 101 -8.51 34.53 21.14
C ALA A 101 -8.94 34.68 22.61
N ILE A 102 -8.62 33.70 23.45
CA ILE A 102 -8.87 33.76 24.90
C ILE A 102 -8.08 34.91 25.53
N TYR A 103 -6.80 35.06 25.18
CA TYR A 103 -5.96 36.15 25.69
C TYR A 103 -6.51 37.53 25.31
N ILE A 104 -6.94 37.71 24.05
CA ILE A 104 -7.54 38.97 23.60
C ILE A 104 -8.86 39.23 24.34
N ALA A 105 -9.73 38.21 24.45
CA ALA A 105 -11.01 38.34 25.13
C ALA A 105 -10.84 38.68 26.63
N TYR A 106 -9.87 38.05 27.29
CA TYR A 106 -9.53 38.34 28.68
C TYR A 106 -9.08 39.80 28.85
N ASN A 107 -8.12 40.27 28.04
CA ASN A 107 -7.65 41.65 28.08
C ASN A 107 -8.68 42.69 27.60
N ALA A 108 -9.66 42.29 26.80
CA ALA A 108 -10.76 43.18 26.39
C ALA A 108 -11.85 43.30 27.47
N LEU A 109 -11.94 42.33 28.39
CA LEU A 109 -12.87 42.33 29.52
C LEU A 109 -12.26 42.91 30.82
N THR A 110 -10.93 43.12 30.86
CA THR A 110 -10.25 43.81 31.97
C THR A 110 -9.97 45.26 31.63
#